data_AF-A0A654CAI4-F1
#
_entry.id   AF-A0A654CAI4-F1
#
_cell.length_a   1.000
_cell.length_b   1.000
_cell.length_c   1.000
_cell.angle_alpha   90.00
_cell.angle_beta   90.00
_cell.angle_gamma   90.00
#
_symmetry.space_group_name_H-M   'P 1'
#
loop_
_entity.id
_entity.type
_entity.pdbx_description
1 polymer ?
#
loop_
_entity_poly.entity_id
_entity_poly.type
_entity_poly.pdbx_seq_one_letter_code
_entity_poly.pdbx_strand_id
1 'polypeptide(L)'
;MGTLRSAGRNGEIVILRRFGRPTHVISDKALSFVGDFEYTSPRNPPPLFLPTRLYLPYGYDVETDGARVVFSRDYLPMWRLREGRRPERLNPWDSFETEDRYLLSDGLSTWNFDQLQALQQTFADEHQLQQLPVLADLLPILVHADPDIGPYPSDYVHLMRPKPLQQAA
;
A
#
# COMPACT_ATOMS: atom_id res chain seq x y z
N MET A 1 6.49 16.77 -2.05
CA MET A 1 5.15 16.74 -1.45
C MET A 1 4.34 17.91 -1.96
N GLY A 2 3.04 17.73 -2.15
CA GLY A 2 2.12 18.78 -2.55
C GLY A 2 0.71 18.57 -2.01
N THR A 3 -0.21 19.42 -2.44
CA THR A 3 -1.63 19.27 -2.17
C THR A 3 -2.44 19.34 -3.46
N LEU A 4 -3.63 18.73 -3.45
CA LEU A 4 -4.56 18.83 -4.57
C LEU A 4 -5.56 19.97 -4.34
N ARG A 5 -6.01 20.61 -5.43
CA ARG A 5 -7.09 21.61 -5.44
C ARG A 5 -8.28 21.19 -6.33
N SER A 6 -8.58 19.90 -6.35
CA SER A 6 -9.69 19.32 -7.10
C SER A 6 -10.96 19.25 -6.28
N ALA A 7 -12.13 19.27 -6.94
CA ALA A 7 -13.40 19.00 -6.28
C ALA A 7 -13.38 17.63 -5.59
N GLY A 8 -13.80 17.57 -4.32
CA GLY A 8 -13.79 16.34 -3.51
C GLY A 8 -12.41 15.88 -3.01
N ARG A 9 -11.32 16.55 -3.40
CA ARG A 9 -9.93 16.22 -3.01
C ARG A 9 -9.14 17.46 -2.57
N ASN A 10 -9.82 18.58 -2.31
CA ASN A 10 -9.18 19.84 -1.99
C ASN A 10 -8.41 19.73 -0.66
N GLY A 11 -7.13 20.07 -0.66
CA GLY A 11 -6.23 19.93 0.48
C GLY A 11 -5.65 18.52 0.67
N GLU A 12 -6.02 17.54 -0.16
CA GLU A 12 -5.45 16.18 -0.06
C GLU A 12 -3.93 16.23 -0.27
N ILE A 13 -3.18 15.73 0.72
CA ILE A 13 -1.72 15.68 0.70
C ILE A 13 -1.28 14.55 -0.24
N VAL A 14 -0.31 14.85 -1.10
CA VAL A 14 0.22 13.90 -2.07
C VAL A 14 1.74 13.94 -2.18
N ILE A 15 2.32 12.80 -2.54
CA ILE A 15 3.70 12.69 -3.02
C ILE A 15 3.67 12.86 -4.54
N LEU A 16 4.43 13.82 -5.06
CA LEU A 16 4.59 14.00 -6.50
C LEU A 16 5.55 12.93 -7.04
N ARG A 17 5.14 12.18 -8.07
CA ARG A 17 6.01 11.24 -8.80
C ARG A 17 6.59 11.87 -10.07
N ARG A 18 5.71 12.44 -10.90
CA ARG A 18 6.06 13.05 -12.19
C ARG A 18 5.12 14.21 -12.47
N PHE A 19 5.65 15.43 -12.53
CA PHE A 19 4.87 16.60 -12.97
C PHE A 19 4.76 16.60 -14.50
N GLY A 20 3.57 16.89 -15.02
CA GLY A 20 3.31 16.85 -16.46
C GLY A 20 1.83 16.83 -16.80
N ARG A 21 1.51 16.48 -18.06
CA ARG A 21 0.14 16.33 -18.56
C ARG A 21 -0.07 14.88 -19.04
N PRO A 22 -0.46 13.95 -18.15
CA PRO A 22 -0.97 14.20 -16.79
C PRO A 22 0.10 14.20 -15.68
N THR A 23 -0.23 14.79 -14.52
CA THR A 23 0.65 14.83 -13.33
C THR A 23 0.37 13.61 -12.45
N HIS A 24 1.42 12.86 -12.13
CA HIS A 24 1.33 11.59 -11.39
C HIS A 24 1.65 11.81 -9.92
N VAL A 25 0.75 11.35 -9.06
CA VAL A 25 0.81 11.56 -7.61
C VAL A 25 0.46 10.29 -6.84
N ILE A 26 0.99 10.18 -5.63
CA ILE A 26 0.61 9.16 -4.64
C ILE A 26 -0.12 9.88 -3.53
N SER A 27 -1.37 9.52 -3.29
CA SER A 27 -2.08 9.92 -2.08
C SER A 27 -2.11 8.77 -1.09
N ASP A 28 -2.65 9.03 0.09
CA ASP A 28 -2.86 7.99 1.09
C ASP A 28 -3.73 6.84 0.57
N LYS A 29 -4.63 7.16 -0.36
CA LYS A 29 -5.63 6.23 -0.91
C LYS A 29 -5.15 5.54 -2.18
N ALA A 30 -4.41 6.23 -3.05
CA ALA A 30 -4.07 5.71 -4.37
C ALA A 30 -2.87 6.33 -5.07
N LEU A 31 -2.29 5.54 -5.97
CA LEU A 31 -1.51 6.04 -7.09
C LEU A 31 -2.52 6.57 -8.11
N SER A 32 -2.39 7.83 -8.50
CA SER A 32 -3.35 8.48 -9.39
C SER A 32 -2.68 9.50 -10.29
N PHE A 33 -3.40 9.92 -11.30
CA PHE A 33 -3.04 11.07 -12.12
C PHE A 33 -4.07 12.18 -11.95
N VAL A 34 -3.60 13.42 -12.03
CA VAL A 34 -4.39 14.65 -11.93
C VAL A 34 -3.97 15.61 -13.03
N GLY A 35 -4.79 16.61 -13.31
CA GLY A 35 -4.38 17.75 -14.11
C GLY A 35 -3.18 18.45 -13.47
N ASP A 36 -2.26 18.96 -14.30
CA ASP A 36 -1.15 19.80 -13.83
C ASP A 36 -1.65 21.00 -13.01
N PHE A 37 -2.78 21.57 -13.42
CA PHE A 37 -3.45 22.65 -12.71
C PHE A 37 -4.09 22.21 -11.39
N GLU A 38 -4.26 20.93 -11.09
CA GLU A 38 -4.84 20.47 -9.83
C GLU A 38 -3.79 20.30 -8.73
N TYR A 39 -2.52 20.15 -9.11
CA TYR A 39 -1.40 20.03 -8.19
C TYR A 39 -0.92 21.40 -7.71
N THR A 40 -0.74 21.54 -6.40
CA THR A 40 -0.12 22.70 -5.77
C THR A 40 1.16 22.26 -5.06
N SER A 41 2.28 22.92 -5.36
CA SER A 41 3.52 22.80 -4.60
C SER A 41 3.54 23.87 -3.50
N PRO A 42 3.22 23.54 -2.24
CA PRO A 42 3.17 24.52 -1.16
C PRO A 42 4.57 25.00 -0.79
N ARG A 43 4.67 26.24 -0.29
CA ARG A 43 5.94 26.82 0.20
C ARG A 43 6.50 26.02 1.38
N ASN A 44 5.63 25.55 2.26
CA ASN A 44 5.96 24.66 3.36
C ASN A 44 5.40 23.27 3.01
N PRO A 45 6.24 22.30 2.61
CA PRO A 45 5.76 20.97 2.27
C PRO A 45 5.14 20.29 3.51
N PRO A 46 4.02 19.58 3.34
CA PRO A 46 3.46 18.77 4.43
C PRO A 46 4.43 17.63 4.80
N PRO A 47 4.27 17.04 6.00
CA PRO A 47 5.05 15.87 6.40
C PRO A 47 4.94 14.74 5.38
N LEU A 48 6.01 13.95 5.26
CA LEU A 48 5.96 12.69 4.53
C LEU A 48 4.99 11.73 5.25
N PHE A 49 4.25 10.96 4.47
CA PHE A 49 3.36 9.92 4.97
C PHE A 49 3.61 8.61 4.22
N LEU A 50 3.22 7.49 4.83
CA LEU A 50 3.17 6.18 4.19
C LEU A 50 1.74 5.93 3.73
N PRO A 51 1.46 5.66 2.44
CA PRO A 51 0.11 5.34 1.99
C PRO A 51 -0.45 4.11 2.70
N THR A 52 -1.68 4.21 3.22
CA THR A 52 -2.37 3.10 3.92
C THR A 52 -2.30 1.76 3.21
N ARG A 53 -2.41 1.73 1.88
CA ARG A 53 -2.31 0.50 1.08
C ARG A 53 -0.98 -0.26 1.22
N LEU A 54 0.07 0.37 1.77
CA LEU A 54 1.37 -0.24 1.98
C LEU A 54 1.55 -0.83 3.40
N TYR A 55 0.67 -0.48 4.35
CA TYR A 55 0.84 -0.92 5.75
C TYR A 55 -0.46 -1.27 6.50
N LEU A 56 -1.64 -1.00 5.95
CA LEU A 56 -2.90 -1.43 6.53
C LEU A 56 -3.42 -2.71 5.85
N PRO A 57 -3.92 -3.67 6.63
CA PRO A 57 -4.46 -4.92 6.13
C PRO A 57 -5.78 -4.68 5.39
N TYR A 58 -6.02 -5.35 4.27
CA TYR A 58 -7.29 -5.28 3.55
C TYR A 58 -8.15 -6.53 3.80
N GLY A 59 -7.48 -7.66 3.94
CA GLY A 59 -8.09 -8.94 4.22
C GLY A 59 -7.06 -9.90 4.78
N TYR A 60 -7.53 -11.09 5.10
CA TYR A 60 -6.66 -12.22 5.36
C TYR A 60 -7.20 -13.46 4.67
N ASP A 61 -6.29 -14.38 4.46
CA ASP A 61 -6.55 -15.69 3.90
C ASP A 61 -6.13 -16.77 4.88
N VAL A 62 -6.73 -17.96 4.82
CA VAL A 62 -6.47 -19.04 5.77
C VAL A 62 -5.72 -20.18 5.05
N GLU A 63 -4.47 -20.41 5.44
CA GLU A 63 -3.67 -21.55 4.96
C GLU A 63 -4.22 -22.87 5.55
N THR A 64 -3.91 -24.00 4.90
CA THR A 64 -4.39 -25.33 5.31
C THR A 64 -4.02 -25.73 6.74
N ASP A 65 -2.96 -25.13 7.30
CA ASP A 65 -2.49 -25.36 8.66
C ASP A 65 -3.12 -24.39 9.70
N GLY A 66 -4.10 -23.59 9.27
CA GLY A 66 -4.81 -22.60 10.09
C GLY A 66 -4.09 -21.27 10.25
N ALA A 67 -2.92 -21.07 9.63
CA ALA A 67 -2.25 -19.78 9.64
C ALA A 67 -3.05 -18.76 8.82
N ARG A 68 -3.07 -17.50 9.27
CA ARG A 68 -3.72 -16.40 8.54
C ARG A 68 -2.69 -15.56 7.80
N VAL A 69 -2.76 -15.52 6.48
CA VAL A 69 -1.95 -14.63 5.65
C VAL A 69 -2.70 -13.32 5.47
N VAL A 70 -2.21 -12.27 6.11
CA VAL A 70 -2.75 -10.91 6.01
C VAL A 70 -2.20 -10.26 4.74
N PHE A 71 -3.09 -9.69 3.93
CA PHE A 71 -2.75 -9.08 2.64
C PHE A 71 -3.26 -7.64 2.50
N SER A 72 -2.60 -6.88 1.64
CA SER A 72 -2.90 -5.47 1.35
C SER A 72 -4.06 -5.33 0.36
N ARG A 73 -4.51 -4.08 0.13
CA ARG A 73 -5.57 -3.81 -0.86
C ARG A 73 -5.20 -4.23 -2.29
N ASP A 74 -3.92 -4.30 -2.58
CA ASP A 74 -3.38 -4.73 -3.86
C ASP A 74 -3.09 -6.25 -3.87
N TYR A 75 -3.67 -7.00 -2.93
CA TYR A 75 -3.52 -8.45 -2.73
C TYR A 75 -2.06 -8.90 -2.60
N LEU A 76 -1.22 -8.07 -1.97
CA LEU A 76 0.17 -8.42 -1.67
C LEU A 76 0.26 -8.93 -0.23
N PRO A 77 0.97 -10.04 0.04
CA PRO A 77 1.14 -10.54 1.39
C PRO A 77 1.93 -9.56 2.25
N MET A 78 1.56 -9.45 3.52
CA MET A 78 2.14 -8.51 4.48
C MET A 78 2.67 -9.24 5.71
N TRP A 79 1.80 -10.04 6.33
CA TRP A 79 2.16 -10.84 7.50
C TRP A 79 1.53 -12.24 7.46
N ARG A 80 2.15 -13.18 8.18
CA ARG A 80 1.53 -14.45 8.55
C ARG A 80 1.31 -14.50 10.05
N LEU A 81 0.08 -14.84 10.45
CA LEU A 81 -0.34 -14.96 11.83
C LEU A 81 -0.50 -16.43 12.19
N ARG A 82 0.03 -16.82 13.34
CA ARG A 82 -0.12 -18.16 13.92
C ARG A 82 -0.46 -18.01 15.39
N GLU A 83 -1.31 -18.89 15.90
CA GLU A 83 -1.70 -18.86 17.31
C GLU A 83 -0.48 -18.93 18.23
N GLY A 84 -0.45 -18.05 19.24
CA GLY A 84 0.64 -17.97 20.21
C GLY A 84 2.00 -17.49 19.67
N ARG A 85 2.09 -17.07 18.40
CA ARG A 85 3.32 -16.57 17.78
C ARG A 85 3.19 -15.11 17.39
N ARG A 86 4.33 -14.40 17.38
CA ARG A 86 4.41 -13.06 16.83
C ARG A 86 4.13 -13.08 15.32
N PRO A 87 3.54 -12.01 14.76
CA PRO A 87 3.38 -11.87 13.31
C PRO A 87 4.70 -12.04 12.57
N GLU A 88 4.74 -12.95 11.61
CA GLU A 88 5.85 -13.11 10.67
C GLU A 88 5.68 -12.11 9.53
N ARG A 89 6.71 -11.33 9.19
CA ARG A 89 6.67 -10.46 8.01
C ARG A 89 6.94 -11.27 6.75
N LEU A 90 6.09 -11.13 5.75
CA LEU A 90 6.21 -11.83 4.46
C LEU A 90 6.83 -10.92 3.41
N ASN A 91 7.45 -11.51 2.39
CA ASN A 91 7.85 -10.73 1.23
C ASN A 91 6.63 -10.48 0.34
N PRO A 92 6.40 -9.24 -0.12
CA PRO A 92 5.20 -8.90 -0.88
C PRO A 92 5.18 -9.51 -2.29
N TRP A 93 6.29 -10.05 -2.77
CA TRP A 93 6.40 -10.71 -4.07
C TRP A 93 6.26 -12.22 -4.00
N ASP A 94 6.10 -12.80 -2.81
CA ASP A 94 5.83 -14.22 -2.65
C ASP A 94 4.37 -14.48 -3.04
N SER A 95 4.14 -15.53 -3.82
CA SER A 95 2.78 -15.98 -4.11
C SER A 95 2.18 -16.64 -2.88
N PHE A 96 0.90 -16.37 -2.62
CA PHE A 96 0.09 -17.18 -1.73
C PHE A 96 -1.14 -17.66 -2.52
N GLU A 97 -1.44 -18.94 -2.44
CA GLU A 97 -2.56 -19.57 -3.15
C GLU A 97 -3.68 -19.85 -2.16
N THR A 98 -4.84 -19.20 -2.28
CA THR A 98 -6.04 -19.70 -1.58
C THR A 98 -7.37 -19.11 -2.10
N GLU A 99 -8.45 -19.86 -1.83
CA GLU A 99 -9.86 -19.66 -2.22
C GLU A 99 -10.69 -18.93 -1.13
N ASP A 100 -10.27 -18.93 0.14
CA ASP A 100 -11.06 -18.47 1.30
C ASP A 100 -10.65 -17.08 1.82
N ARG A 101 -10.88 -16.06 0.99
CA ARG A 101 -10.51 -14.68 1.32
C ARG A 101 -11.56 -14.00 2.20
N TYR A 102 -11.13 -13.53 3.37
CA TYR A 102 -11.95 -12.70 4.25
C TYR A 102 -11.55 -11.23 4.11
N LEU A 103 -12.47 -10.42 3.58
CA LEU A 103 -12.28 -8.99 3.51
C LEU A 103 -12.66 -8.34 4.83
N LEU A 104 -11.74 -7.55 5.39
CA LEU A 104 -12.02 -6.72 6.56
C LEU A 104 -13.07 -5.66 6.22
N SER A 105 -13.09 -5.24 4.96
CA SER A 105 -13.99 -4.21 4.42
C SER A 105 -15.31 -4.72 3.86
N ASP A 106 -15.68 -5.98 4.09
CA ASP A 106 -16.89 -6.52 3.46
C ASP A 106 -18.14 -5.71 3.87
N GLY A 107 -18.95 -5.32 2.89
CA GLY A 107 -20.08 -4.40 3.09
C GLY A 107 -19.73 -2.90 3.21
N LEU A 108 -18.45 -2.50 3.20
CA LEU A 108 -18.04 -1.10 3.14
C LEU A 108 -17.68 -0.67 1.71
N SER A 109 -18.34 0.39 1.23
CA SER A 109 -17.95 1.00 -0.05
C SER A 109 -16.63 1.76 0.08
N THR A 110 -15.89 1.89 -1.03
CA THR A 110 -14.65 2.68 -1.10
C THR A 110 -14.84 4.17 -0.77
N TRP A 111 -16.09 4.65 -0.73
CA TRP A 111 -16.45 6.00 -0.35
C TRP A 111 -16.40 6.25 1.16
N ASN A 112 -16.43 5.18 1.97
CA ASN A 112 -16.36 5.27 3.43
C ASN A 112 -14.94 4.96 3.95
N PHE A 113 -13.98 5.71 3.43
CA PHE A 113 -12.56 5.47 3.68
C PHE A 113 -12.18 5.59 5.16
N ASP A 114 -12.77 6.52 5.90
CA ASP A 114 -12.42 6.74 7.30
C ASP A 114 -12.87 5.56 8.17
N GLN A 115 -14.08 5.03 7.92
CA GLN A 115 -14.55 3.82 8.60
C GLN A 115 -13.73 2.59 8.22
N LEU A 116 -13.36 2.47 6.93
CA LEU A 116 -12.47 1.42 6.47
C LEU A 116 -11.12 1.48 7.21
N GLN A 117 -10.47 2.64 7.22
CA GLN A 117 -9.17 2.84 7.87
C GLN A 117 -9.24 2.51 9.36
N ALA A 118 -10.31 2.95 10.05
CA ALA A 118 -10.52 2.62 11.46
C ALA A 118 -10.59 1.11 11.70
N LEU A 119 -11.35 0.38 10.88
CA LEU A 119 -11.49 -1.06 11.00
C LEU A 119 -10.17 -1.81 10.71
N GLN A 120 -9.42 -1.35 9.71
CA GLN A 120 -8.09 -1.91 9.41
C GLN A 120 -7.10 -1.67 10.55
N GLN A 121 -7.17 -0.50 11.19
CA GLN A 121 -6.34 -0.18 12.35
C GLN A 121 -6.74 -1.04 13.56
N THR A 122 -8.04 -1.21 13.83
CA THR A 122 -8.52 -2.11 14.89
C THR A 122 -7.99 -3.53 14.70
N PHE A 123 -8.07 -4.08 13.48
CA PHE A 123 -7.51 -5.39 13.19
C PHE A 123 -5.99 -5.45 13.44
N ALA A 124 -5.26 -4.41 13.02
CA ALA A 124 -3.82 -4.32 13.23
C ALA A 124 -3.46 -4.30 14.73
N ASP A 125 -4.23 -3.57 15.53
CA ASP A 125 -4.03 -3.47 16.98
C ASP A 125 -4.36 -4.79 17.68
N GLU A 126 -5.50 -5.42 17.35
CA GLU A 126 -5.95 -6.71 17.90
C GLU A 126 -4.95 -7.85 17.61
N HIS A 127 -4.31 -7.82 16.44
CA HIS A 127 -3.32 -8.82 16.04
C HIS A 127 -1.87 -8.39 16.25
N GLN A 128 -1.63 -7.28 16.96
CA GLN A 128 -0.31 -6.78 17.34
C GLN A 128 0.63 -6.59 16.14
N LEU A 129 0.11 -6.07 15.02
CA LEU A 129 0.86 -5.77 13.79
C LEU A 129 1.68 -4.47 13.93
N GLN A 130 2.51 -4.40 14.97
CA GLN A 130 3.25 -3.19 15.34
C GLN A 130 4.45 -2.91 14.42
N GLN A 131 4.99 -3.94 13.76
CA GLN A 131 6.07 -3.79 12.80
C GLN A 131 5.48 -3.56 11.42
N LEU A 132 5.98 -2.53 10.72
CA LEU A 132 5.64 -2.32 9.31
C LEU A 132 5.94 -3.58 8.49
N PRO A 133 5.09 -3.90 7.51
CA PRO A 133 5.33 -5.02 6.61
C PRO A 133 6.51 -4.69 5.70
N VAL A 134 7.12 -5.70 5.09
CA VAL A 134 8.15 -5.49 4.05
C VAL A 134 7.58 -4.66 2.88
N LEU A 135 6.27 -4.75 2.62
CA LEU A 135 5.57 -3.93 1.63
C LEU A 135 5.75 -2.41 1.85
N ALA A 136 5.95 -1.94 3.08
CA ALA A 136 6.19 -0.52 3.34
C ALA A 136 7.46 0.01 2.66
N ASP A 137 8.46 -0.87 2.46
CA ASP A 137 9.72 -0.56 1.79
C ASP A 137 9.54 -0.34 0.28
N LEU A 138 8.34 -0.56 -0.26
CA LEU A 138 8.01 -0.26 -1.64
C LEU A 138 7.88 1.26 -1.90
N LEU A 139 7.64 2.08 -0.85
CA LEU A 139 7.38 3.51 -1.03
C LEU A 139 8.48 4.24 -1.84
N PRO A 140 9.79 4.12 -1.54
CA PRO A 140 10.83 4.77 -2.34
C PRO A 140 10.81 4.34 -3.81
N ILE A 141 10.50 3.07 -4.10
CA ILE A 141 10.36 2.57 -5.47
C ILE A 141 9.17 3.25 -6.14
N LEU A 142 8.00 3.34 -5.50
CA LEU A 142 6.84 4.03 -6.09
C LEU A 142 7.13 5.50 -6.37
N VAL A 143 7.90 6.17 -5.51
CA VAL A 143 8.24 7.59 -5.70
C VAL A 143 9.13 7.80 -6.93
N HIS A 144 10.06 6.88 -7.20
CA HIS A 144 11.12 7.09 -8.20
C HIS A 144 10.97 6.27 -9.49
N ALA A 145 10.26 5.15 -9.46
CA ALA A 145 10.05 4.31 -10.63
C ALA A 145 9.09 4.98 -11.63
N ASP A 146 9.24 4.61 -12.90
CA ASP A 146 8.40 5.09 -13.98
C ASP A 146 6.92 4.83 -13.67
N PRO A 147 6.08 5.88 -13.58
CA PRO A 147 4.66 5.69 -13.33
C PRO A 147 3.91 4.94 -14.44
N ASP A 148 4.50 4.81 -15.64
CA ASP A 148 3.89 4.08 -16.76
C ASP A 148 3.99 2.55 -16.59
N ILE A 149 4.70 2.05 -15.57
CA ILE A 149 4.70 0.63 -15.18
C ILE A 149 3.29 0.16 -14.82
N GLY A 150 2.52 0.99 -14.13
CA GLY A 150 1.15 0.66 -13.77
C GLY A 150 0.61 1.48 -12.60
N PRO A 151 -0.71 1.40 -12.36
CA PRO A 151 -1.40 2.17 -11.34
C PRO A 151 -1.47 1.48 -9.97
N TYR A 152 -0.93 0.27 -9.82
CA TYR A 152 -1.01 -0.50 -8.58
C TYR A 152 0.38 -0.82 -8.02
N PRO A 153 0.58 -0.79 -6.69
CA PRO A 153 1.79 -1.32 -6.04
C PRO A 153 2.21 -2.73 -6.50
N SER A 154 1.27 -3.60 -6.83
CA SER A 154 1.54 -4.95 -7.36
C SER A 154 2.37 -4.91 -8.65
N ASP A 155 2.22 -3.87 -9.47
CA ASP A 155 2.98 -3.70 -10.71
C ASP A 155 4.48 -3.45 -10.44
N TYR A 156 4.84 -2.95 -9.25
CA TYR A 156 6.20 -2.56 -8.88
C TYR A 156 6.88 -3.56 -7.95
N VAL A 157 6.15 -4.51 -7.38
CA VAL A 157 6.68 -5.40 -6.33
C VAL A 157 7.87 -6.24 -6.79
N HIS A 158 7.94 -6.53 -8.09
CA HIS A 158 9.06 -7.24 -8.70
C HIS A 158 10.39 -6.48 -8.60
N LEU A 159 10.35 -5.14 -8.49
CA LEU A 159 11.54 -4.29 -8.33
C LEU A 159 12.14 -4.38 -6.92
N MET A 160 11.39 -4.88 -5.94
CA MET A 160 11.91 -5.13 -4.59
C MET A 160 12.70 -6.43 -4.49
N ARG A 161 12.54 -7.35 -5.45
CA ARG A 161 13.22 -8.65 -5.41
C ARG A 161 14.74 -8.45 -5.48
N PRO A 162 15.51 -9.05 -4.55
CA PRO A 162 16.96 -9.07 -4.68
C PRO A 162 17.35 -9.67 -6.03
N LYS A 163 18.23 -9.00 -6.77
CA LYS A 163 18.80 -9.59 -7.98
C LYS A 163 19.66 -10.79 -7.56
N PRO A 164 19.56 -11.94 -8.24
CA PRO A 164 20.47 -13.04 -7.98
C PRO A 164 21.90 -12.52 -8.13
N LEU A 165 22.74 -12.78 -7.12
CA LEU A 165 24.16 -12.50 -7.19
C LEU A 165 24.67 -13.16 -8.48
N GLN A 166 25.08 -12.36 -9.46
CA GLN A 166 25.83 -12.88 -10.60
C GLN A 166 27.07 -13.54 -9.99
N GLN A 167 27.13 -14.87 -10.06
CA GLN A 167 28.32 -15.61 -9.70
C GLN A 167 29.42 -15.08 -10.62
N ALA A 168 30.40 -14.38 -10.04
CA ALA A 168 31.61 -14.00 -10.75
C ALA A 168 32.28 -15.32 -11.19
N ALA A 169 32.29 -15.55 -12.49
CA ALA A 169 33.06 -16.62 -13.13
C ALA A 169 34.54 -16.25 -13.20
#